data_AF-A0A1I1M1B8-F1
#
_entry.id   AF-A0A1I1M1B8-F1
#
_cell.length_a   1.000
_cell.length_b   1.000
_cell.length_c   1.000
_cell.angle_alpha   90.00
_cell.angle_beta   90.00
_cell.angle_gamma   90.00
#
_symmetry.space_group_name_H-M   'P 1'
#
loop_
_entity.id
_entity.type
_entity.pdbx_description
1 polymer ?
#
loop_
_entity_poly.entity_id
_entity_poly.type
_entity_poly.pdbx_seq_one_letter_code
_entity_poly.pdbx_strand_id
1 'polypeptide(L)'
;MSEIFKTNIFCSSPINQIKVKKKEIDTMFPMPIFDQIVKEKIKVDFVHISVEEVLFSVENEKLAKAITIIEQLDYIPEINPGCIKVTIEGEAEFSGVPGIVAQVSSALWKQGVQILQAADSYKTIWVLIKEEDRKVAVDALWEAFNELNRFCREINKDKLSAVPC
;
A
#
# COMPACT_ATOMS: atom_id res chain seq x y z
N MET A 1 -22.98 19.66 -7.12
CA MET A 1 -22.90 18.52 -8.07
C MET A 1 -21.79 17.62 -7.57
N SER A 2 -22.07 16.36 -7.24
CA SER A 2 -21.15 15.46 -6.53
C SER A 2 -20.16 14.76 -7.47
N GLU A 3 -18.92 14.59 -7.02
CA GLU A 3 -17.92 13.73 -7.65
C GLU A 3 -18.36 12.26 -7.57
N ILE A 4 -18.04 11.44 -8.60
CA ILE A 4 -18.38 10.00 -8.59
C ILE A 4 -17.48 9.30 -7.59
N PHE A 5 -16.20 9.66 -7.58
CA PHE A 5 -15.25 9.31 -6.54
C PHE A 5 -14.81 10.61 -5.88
N LYS A 6 -15.53 11.09 -4.87
CA LYS A 6 -14.93 12.09 -3.98
C LYS A 6 -13.77 11.39 -3.30
N THR A 7 -12.56 11.79 -3.69
CA THR A 7 -11.34 11.04 -3.38
C THR A 7 -10.58 11.81 -2.31
N ASN A 8 -10.45 11.21 -1.13
CA ASN A 8 -9.57 11.75 -0.12
C ASN A 8 -8.24 11.00 -0.19
N ILE A 9 -7.14 11.76 -0.23
CA ILE A 9 -5.79 11.20 -0.16
C ILE A 9 -5.18 11.59 1.19
N PHE A 10 -4.75 10.58 1.95
CA PHE A 10 -4.16 10.75 3.27
C PHE A 10 -2.79 10.10 3.35
N CYS A 11 -1.85 10.73 4.07
CA CYS A 11 -0.54 10.15 4.37
C CYS A 11 -0.48 9.76 5.85
N SER A 12 0.09 8.60 6.15
CA SER A 12 0.42 8.22 7.54
C SER A 12 1.69 8.92 8.03
N SER A 13 1.96 8.84 9.33
CA SER A 13 3.30 9.08 9.85
C SER A 13 4.31 8.07 9.25
N PRO A 14 5.60 8.42 9.20
CA PRO A 14 6.63 7.51 8.72
C PRO A 14 6.74 6.23 9.55
N ILE A 15 7.00 5.13 8.85
CA ILE A 15 7.19 3.77 9.37
C ILE A 15 8.38 3.13 8.65
N ASN A 16 8.82 1.97 9.13
CA ASN A 16 9.91 1.24 8.51
C ASN A 16 9.41 -0.13 8.09
N GLN A 17 9.53 -0.44 6.79
CA GLN A 17 9.22 -1.76 6.28
C GLN A 17 10.40 -2.70 6.52
N ILE A 18 10.08 -3.89 6.96
CA ILE A 18 10.98 -5.02 7.15
C ILE A 18 10.50 -6.13 6.23
N LYS A 19 11.42 -6.64 5.41
CA LYS A 19 11.21 -7.79 4.55
C LYS A 19 12.14 -8.92 5.00
N VAL A 20 11.58 -10.11 5.18
CA VAL A 20 12.33 -11.31 5.55
C VAL A 20 11.99 -12.41 4.57
N LYS A 21 13.01 -12.98 3.94
CA LYS A 21 12.86 -14.12 3.04
C LYS A 21 12.93 -15.43 3.82
N LYS A 22 12.14 -16.39 3.40
CA LYS A 22 12.17 -17.76 3.89
C LYS A 22 13.51 -18.41 3.53
N LYS A 23 14.05 -19.22 4.44
CA LYS A 23 15.23 -20.06 4.17
C LYS A 23 14.79 -21.34 3.46
N GLU A 24 15.64 -21.93 2.64
CA GLU A 24 15.31 -23.12 1.82
C GLU A 24 14.71 -24.29 2.64
N ILE A 25 15.21 -24.51 3.86
CA ILE A 25 14.79 -25.60 4.74
C ILE A 25 14.20 -25.03 6.04
N ASP A 26 13.18 -24.17 5.94
CA ASP A 26 12.40 -23.71 7.10
C ASP A 26 10.91 -24.03 6.91
N THR A 27 10.39 -24.96 7.72
CA THR A 27 8.99 -25.40 7.69
C THR A 27 8.09 -24.61 8.63
N MET A 28 8.67 -23.80 9.51
CA MET A 28 7.94 -23.02 10.52
C MET A 28 7.87 -21.54 10.16
N PHE A 29 8.61 -21.08 9.15
CA PHE A 29 8.52 -19.71 8.64
C PHE A 29 7.06 -19.33 8.31
N PRO A 30 6.57 -18.15 8.70
CA PRO A 30 7.25 -17.09 9.45
C PRO A 30 6.98 -17.08 10.97
N MET A 31 6.45 -18.16 11.55
CA MET A 31 5.91 -18.18 12.91
C MET A 31 6.91 -17.79 14.01
N PRO A 32 8.17 -18.32 14.03
CA PRO A 32 9.12 -17.94 15.07
C PRO A 32 9.41 -16.43 15.14
N ILE A 33 9.36 -15.73 14.01
CA ILE A 33 9.57 -14.28 13.93
C ILE A 33 8.42 -13.55 14.63
N PHE A 34 7.18 -13.87 14.26
CA PHE A 34 6.01 -13.21 14.85
C PHE A 34 5.82 -13.55 16.33
N ASP A 35 6.15 -14.77 16.75
CA ASP A 35 6.11 -15.15 18.17
C ASP A 35 7.03 -14.27 19.02
N GLN A 36 8.25 -13.98 18.54
CA GLN A 36 9.19 -13.11 19.25
C GLN A 36 8.75 -11.64 19.21
N ILE A 37 8.24 -11.17 18.07
CA ILE A 37 7.66 -9.82 17.93
C ILE A 37 6.54 -9.60 18.96
N VAL A 38 5.65 -10.57 19.13
CA VAL A 38 4.54 -10.51 20.10
C VAL A 38 5.06 -10.52 21.54
N LYS A 39 6.02 -11.39 21.87
CA LYS A 39 6.66 -11.43 23.20
C LYS A 39 7.28 -10.08 23.57
N GLU A 40 7.89 -9.40 22.61
CA GLU A 40 8.51 -8.10 22.79
C GLU A 40 7.54 -6.91 22.69
N LYS A 41 6.23 -7.19 22.52
CA LYS A 41 5.13 -6.22 22.41
C LYS A 41 5.39 -5.17 21.32
N ILE A 42 5.98 -5.59 20.20
CA ILE A 42 6.19 -4.74 19.04
C ILE A 42 4.91 -4.76 18.22
N LYS A 43 4.30 -3.57 18.06
CA LYS A 43 3.18 -3.40 17.14
C LYS A 43 3.70 -3.49 15.70
N VAL A 44 3.08 -4.37 14.91
CA VAL A 44 3.32 -4.49 13.47
C VAL A 44 2.10 -4.02 12.69
N ASP A 45 2.33 -3.37 11.56
CA ASP A 45 1.30 -2.95 10.59
C ASP A 45 1.71 -3.39 9.17
N PHE A 46 0.79 -3.31 8.20
CA PHE A 46 1.03 -3.64 6.77
C PHE A 46 1.68 -5.01 6.53
N VAL A 47 1.18 -6.01 7.24
CA VAL A 47 1.65 -7.38 7.15
C VAL A 47 1.23 -7.99 5.80
N HIS A 48 2.21 -8.45 5.03
CA HIS A 48 2.04 -9.29 3.85
C HIS A 48 2.79 -10.60 4.09
N ILE A 49 2.10 -11.73 3.96
CA ILE A 49 2.69 -13.05 4.16
C ILE A 49 2.51 -13.84 2.86
N SER A 50 3.61 -14.38 2.36
CA SER A 50 3.64 -15.29 1.22
C SER A 50 4.40 -16.57 1.60
N VAL A 51 4.46 -17.52 0.67
CA VAL A 51 5.24 -18.75 0.87
C VAL A 51 6.74 -18.47 0.97
N GLU A 52 7.22 -17.43 0.29
CA GLU A 52 8.66 -17.15 0.12
C GLU A 52 9.17 -16.02 1.01
N GLU A 53 8.30 -15.13 1.46
CA GLU A 53 8.69 -13.97 2.26
C GLU A 53 7.55 -13.40 3.09
N VAL A 54 7.93 -12.67 4.13
CA VAL A 54 7.05 -11.78 4.87
C VAL A 54 7.53 -10.35 4.78
N LEU A 55 6.58 -9.44 4.66
CA LEU A 55 6.79 -8.01 4.79
C LEU A 55 5.89 -7.50 5.90
N PHE A 56 6.41 -6.63 6.75
CA PHE A 56 5.62 -5.94 7.76
C PHE A 56 6.30 -4.63 8.09
N SER A 57 5.61 -3.74 8.78
CA SER A 57 6.13 -2.44 9.16
C SER A 57 6.10 -2.23 10.66
N VAL A 58 7.06 -1.46 11.16
CA VAL A 58 7.16 -1.06 12.56
C VAL A 58 7.46 0.43 12.68
N GLU A 59 7.09 1.01 13.82
CA GLU A 59 7.48 2.38 14.19
C GLU A 59 9.00 2.49 14.38
N ASN A 60 9.53 3.71 14.25
CA ASN A 60 10.96 3.97 14.25
C ASN A 60 11.66 3.53 15.54
N GLU A 61 11.00 3.73 16.67
CA GLU A 61 11.47 3.38 18.01
C GLU A 61 11.59 1.86 18.20
N LYS A 62 10.94 1.05 17.36
CA LYS A 62 10.93 -0.41 17.44
C LYS A 62 11.82 -1.08 16.40
N LEU A 63 12.30 -0.34 15.40
CA LEU A 63 13.07 -0.89 14.28
C LEU A 63 14.31 -1.66 14.74
N ALA A 64 15.17 -1.04 15.56
CA ALA A 64 16.41 -1.67 16.02
C ALA A 64 16.14 -3.00 16.75
N LYS A 65 15.10 -3.03 17.60
CA LYS A 65 14.71 -4.22 18.34
C LYS A 65 14.15 -5.32 17.43
N ALA A 66 13.34 -4.95 16.44
CA ALA A 66 12.80 -5.89 15.46
C ALA A 66 13.93 -6.54 14.63
N ILE A 67 14.93 -5.75 14.20
CA ILE A 67 16.12 -6.26 13.50
C ILE A 67 16.84 -7.30 14.37
N THR A 68 17.14 -6.96 15.62
CA THR A 68 17.83 -7.88 16.54
C THR A 68 17.09 -9.21 16.72
N ILE A 69 15.75 -9.18 16.85
CA ILE A 69 14.93 -10.39 16.97
C ILE A 69 15.08 -11.28 15.72
N ILE A 70 15.05 -10.69 14.54
CA ILE A 70 15.11 -11.40 13.26
C ILE A 70 16.50 -12.01 13.07
N GLU A 71 17.55 -11.25 13.35
CA GLU A 71 18.95 -11.71 13.28
C GLU A 71 19.24 -12.84 14.27
N GLN A 72 18.67 -12.80 15.48
CA GLN A 72 18.77 -13.88 16.47
C GLN A 72 18.11 -15.19 16.04
N LEU A 73 17.20 -15.13 15.06
CA LEU A 73 16.58 -16.30 14.43
C LEU A 73 17.34 -16.71 13.15
N ASP A 74 18.57 -16.23 12.97
CA ASP A 74 19.46 -16.46 11.82
C ASP A 74 18.88 -15.99 10.49
N TYR A 75 18.00 -14.97 10.49
CA TYR A 75 17.46 -14.34 9.28
C TYR A 75 18.19 -13.02 8.99
N ILE A 76 18.27 -12.64 7.72
CA ILE A 76 18.82 -11.35 7.27
C ILE A 76 17.66 -10.48 6.81
N PRO A 77 17.24 -9.45 7.59
CA PRO A 77 16.16 -8.59 7.19
C PRO A 77 16.62 -7.55 6.15
N GLU A 78 15.81 -7.36 5.11
CA GLU A 78 15.89 -6.22 4.20
C GLU A 78 15.06 -5.07 4.79
N ILE A 79 15.67 -3.90 5.00
CA ILE A 79 15.03 -2.76 5.66
C ILE A 79 14.81 -1.62 4.67
N ASN A 80 13.57 -1.15 4.62
CA ASN A 80 13.21 0.09 3.96
C ASN A 80 12.78 1.10 5.03
N PRO A 81 13.70 1.97 5.48
CA PRO A 81 13.36 2.97 6.47
C PRO A 81 12.61 4.15 5.84
N GLY A 82 11.88 4.90 6.66
CA GLY A 82 11.28 6.17 6.26
C GLY A 82 10.23 6.03 5.16
N CYS A 83 9.36 5.04 5.29
CA CYS A 83 8.25 4.82 4.37
C CYS A 83 6.98 5.51 4.86
N ILE A 84 6.10 5.90 3.94
CA ILE A 84 4.75 6.32 4.27
C ILE A 84 3.71 5.54 3.51
N LYS A 85 2.56 5.37 4.15
CA LYS A 85 1.36 4.92 3.48
C LYS A 85 0.63 6.11 2.90
N VAL A 86 0.44 6.10 1.58
CA VAL A 86 -0.50 6.99 0.89
C VAL A 86 -1.79 6.20 0.67
N THR A 87 -2.86 6.63 1.33
CA THR A 87 -4.19 6.02 1.24
C THR A 87 -5.07 6.88 0.36
N ILE A 88 -5.71 6.27 -0.62
CA ILE A 88 -6.76 6.84 -1.44
C ILE A 88 -8.08 6.20 -0.99
N GLU A 89 -9.04 7.02 -0.58
CA GLU A 89 -10.37 6.57 -0.17
C GLU A 89 -11.43 7.22 -1.06
N GLY A 90 -12.35 6.40 -1.58
CA GLY A 90 -13.47 6.84 -2.39
C GLY A 90 -14.79 6.78 -1.62
N GLU A 91 -15.68 7.74 -1.86
CA GLU A 91 -17.08 7.63 -1.41
C GLU A 91 -17.81 6.41 -2.04
N ALA A 92 -17.50 6.13 -3.31
CA ALA A 92 -17.98 4.96 -4.06
C ALA A 92 -17.01 3.77 -3.99
N GLU A 93 -17.53 2.57 -4.24
CA GLU A 93 -16.74 1.33 -4.21
C GLU A 93 -15.73 1.26 -5.37
N PHE A 94 -14.47 1.03 -5.03
CA PHE A 94 -13.38 0.79 -5.97
C PHE A 94 -13.39 -0.63 -6.52
N SER A 95 -13.86 -1.62 -5.75
CA SER A 95 -13.89 -3.04 -6.13
C SER A 95 -14.70 -3.32 -7.40
N GLY A 96 -15.62 -2.42 -7.77
CA GLY A 96 -16.44 -2.53 -8.98
C GLY A 96 -15.88 -1.82 -10.22
N VAL A 97 -14.73 -1.15 -10.11
CA VAL A 97 -14.17 -0.31 -11.18
C VAL A 97 -12.93 -0.99 -11.77
N PRO A 98 -13.04 -1.55 -12.99
CA PRO A 98 -11.89 -2.17 -13.65
C PRO A 98 -10.76 -1.16 -13.86
N GLY A 99 -9.53 -1.56 -13.51
CA GLY A 99 -8.33 -0.81 -13.86
C GLY A 99 -7.87 0.24 -12.84
N ILE A 100 -8.52 0.41 -11.67
CA ILE A 100 -8.02 1.38 -10.68
C ILE A 100 -6.60 1.04 -10.22
N VAL A 101 -6.30 -0.23 -9.92
CA VAL A 101 -4.94 -0.65 -9.53
C VAL A 101 -3.92 -0.34 -10.64
N ALA A 102 -4.29 -0.54 -11.90
CA ALA A 102 -3.43 -0.21 -13.04
C ALA A 102 -3.22 1.30 -13.18
N GLN A 103 -4.26 2.10 -12.93
CA GLN A 103 -4.19 3.56 -12.95
C GLN A 103 -3.26 4.09 -11.85
N VAL A 104 -3.41 3.61 -10.61
CA VAL A 104 -2.53 3.92 -9.48
C VAL A 104 -1.08 3.55 -9.78
N SER A 105 -0.86 2.32 -10.23
CA SER A 105 0.49 1.81 -10.52
C SER A 105 1.16 2.59 -11.65
N SER A 106 0.42 2.89 -12.72
CA SER A 106 0.91 3.65 -13.87
C SER A 106 1.24 5.09 -13.51
N ALA A 107 0.40 5.76 -12.72
CA ALA A 107 0.63 7.14 -12.29
C ALA A 107 1.92 7.29 -11.50
N LEU A 108 2.17 6.39 -10.54
CA LEU A 108 3.38 6.40 -9.73
C LEU A 108 4.62 6.02 -10.56
N TRP A 109 4.50 4.98 -11.39
CA TRP A 109 5.60 4.54 -12.25
C TRP A 109 6.08 5.64 -13.21
N LYS A 110 5.16 6.40 -13.82
CA LYS A 110 5.49 7.52 -14.73
C LYS A 110 6.30 8.63 -14.06
N GLN A 111 6.16 8.78 -12.74
CA GLN A 111 6.89 9.77 -11.95
C GLN A 111 8.15 9.19 -11.30
N GLY A 112 8.51 7.93 -11.59
CA GLY A 112 9.66 7.26 -11.00
C GLY A 112 9.46 6.85 -9.53
N VAL A 113 8.23 6.87 -9.02
CA VAL A 113 7.94 6.50 -7.62
C VAL A 113 7.83 4.99 -7.51
N GLN A 114 8.67 4.39 -6.66
CA GLN A 114 8.65 2.96 -6.41
C GLN A 114 7.58 2.59 -5.38
N ILE A 115 6.68 1.66 -5.75
CA ILE A 115 5.73 1.04 -4.83
C ILE A 115 6.43 -0.08 -4.07
N LEU A 116 6.56 0.06 -2.74
CA LEU A 116 7.17 -0.95 -1.86
C LEU A 116 6.18 -2.02 -1.42
N GLN A 117 4.92 -1.62 -1.18
CA GLN A 117 3.78 -2.49 -0.91
C GLN A 117 2.53 -1.77 -1.40
N ALA A 118 1.49 -2.52 -1.75
CA ALA A 118 0.16 -1.98 -2.01
C ALA A 118 -0.90 -2.98 -1.57
N ALA A 119 -2.05 -2.46 -1.18
CA ALA A 119 -3.25 -3.27 -1.07
C ALA A 119 -4.49 -2.43 -1.31
N ASP A 120 -5.58 -3.09 -1.66
CA ASP A 120 -6.89 -2.50 -1.87
C ASP A 120 -7.96 -3.17 -1.01
N SER A 121 -9.11 -2.52 -0.95
CA SER A 121 -10.34 -2.98 -0.30
C SER A 121 -11.54 -2.48 -1.11
N TYR A 122 -12.75 -2.66 -0.59
CA TYR A 122 -13.97 -2.17 -1.24
C TYR A 122 -13.95 -0.68 -1.59
N LYS A 123 -13.31 0.17 -0.76
CA LYS A 123 -13.35 1.63 -0.92
C LYS A 123 -12.00 2.32 -0.79
N THR A 124 -10.94 1.55 -0.60
CA THR A 124 -9.63 2.10 -0.27
C THR A 124 -8.57 1.41 -1.08
N ILE A 125 -7.63 2.18 -1.60
CA ILE A 125 -6.35 1.66 -2.09
C ILE A 125 -5.27 2.37 -1.30
N TRP A 126 -4.27 1.62 -0.84
CA TRP A 126 -3.09 2.24 -0.27
C TRP A 126 -1.84 1.68 -0.91
N VAL A 127 -0.85 2.56 -1.00
CA VAL A 127 0.51 2.24 -1.42
C VAL A 127 1.48 2.66 -0.32
N LEU A 128 2.52 1.87 -0.14
CA LEU A 128 3.66 2.19 0.69
C LEU A 128 4.79 2.63 -0.23
N ILE A 129 5.33 3.83 0.02
CA ILE A 129 6.40 4.46 -0.77
C ILE A 129 7.44 5.06 0.18
N LYS A 130 8.58 5.54 -0.35
CA LYS A 130 9.53 6.33 0.44
C LYS A 130 8.95 7.71 0.75
N GLU A 131 9.23 8.23 1.95
CA GLU A 131 8.75 9.57 2.37
C GLU A 131 9.30 10.69 1.49
N GLU A 132 10.51 10.53 0.93
CA GLU A 132 11.08 11.50 -0.02
C GLU A 132 10.23 11.68 -1.29
N ASP A 133 9.49 10.65 -1.69
CA ASP A 133 8.61 10.67 -2.86
C ASP A 133 7.21 11.21 -2.54
N ARG A 134 6.91 11.53 -1.28
CA ARG A 134 5.55 11.84 -0.80
C ARG A 134 4.82 12.86 -1.67
N LYS A 135 5.46 14.01 -1.92
CA LYS A 135 4.81 15.10 -2.67
C LYS A 135 4.49 14.66 -4.10
N VAL A 136 5.48 14.07 -4.77
CA VAL A 136 5.36 13.61 -6.16
C VAL A 136 4.28 12.54 -6.28
N ALA A 137 4.25 11.59 -5.35
CA ALA A 137 3.25 10.53 -5.33
C ALA A 137 1.84 11.05 -5.10
N VAL A 138 1.64 11.94 -4.11
CA VAL A 138 0.32 12.52 -3.82
C VAL A 138 -0.20 13.31 -5.03
N ASP A 139 0.64 14.13 -5.64
CA ASP A 139 0.26 14.92 -6.82
C ASP A 139 -0.13 14.00 -7.99
N ALA A 140 0.68 12.97 -8.27
CA ALA A 140 0.42 12.00 -9.34
C ALA A 140 -0.88 11.22 -9.14
N LEU A 141 -1.14 10.78 -7.91
CA LEU A 141 -2.37 10.06 -7.57
C LEU A 141 -3.59 10.97 -7.67
N TRP A 142 -3.47 12.23 -7.25
CA TRP A 142 -4.55 13.20 -7.37
C TRP A 142 -4.92 13.46 -8.84
N GLU A 143 -3.92 13.66 -9.70
CA GLU A 143 -4.13 13.80 -11.15
C GLU A 143 -4.79 12.55 -11.75
N ALA A 144 -4.28 11.36 -11.42
CA ALA A 144 -4.77 10.10 -11.95
C ALA A 144 -6.25 9.82 -11.61
N PHE A 145 -6.69 10.16 -10.39
CA PHE A 145 -8.09 10.01 -9.99
C PHE A 145 -9.00 11.09 -10.58
N ASN A 146 -8.49 12.29 -10.84
CA ASN A 146 -9.24 13.31 -11.56
C ASN A 146 -9.50 12.92 -13.02
N GLU A 147 -8.51 12.33 -13.69
CA GLU A 147 -8.67 11.77 -15.03
C GLU A 147 -9.71 10.63 -15.04
N LEU A 148 -9.63 9.71 -14.06
CA LEU A 148 -10.60 8.63 -13.91
C LEU A 148 -12.02 9.16 -13.69
N ASN A 149 -12.18 10.15 -12.82
CA ASN A 149 -13.46 10.83 -12.58
C ASN A 149 -14.04 11.44 -13.87
N ARG A 150 -13.19 12.00 -14.75
CA ARG A 150 -13.61 12.55 -16.05
C ARG A 150 -14.07 11.43 -16.99
N PHE A 151 -13.28 10.36 -17.12
CA PHE A 151 -13.61 9.22 -17.97
C PHE A 151 -14.93 8.54 -17.57
N CYS A 152 -15.18 8.32 -16.27
CA CYS A 152 -16.43 7.73 -15.80
C CYS A 152 -17.65 8.63 -16.06
N ARG A 153 -17.49 9.97 -16.10
CA ARG A 153 -18.57 10.89 -16.47
C ARG A 153 -18.91 10.81 -17.96
N GLU A 154 -17.93 10.62 -18.82
CA GLU A 154 -18.13 10.48 -20.27
C GLU A 154 -18.89 9.20 -20.60
N ILE A 155 -18.49 8.05 -20.02
CA ILE A 155 -19.22 6.79 -20.19
C ILE A 155 -20.66 6.87 -19.65
N ASN A 156 -20.86 7.51 -18.50
CA ASN A 156 -22.21 7.67 -17.96
C ASN A 156 -23.07 8.64 -18.79
N LYS A 157 -22.50 9.65 -19.46
CA LYS A 157 -23.23 10.48 -20.42
C LYS A 157 -23.72 9.66 -21.62
N ASP A 158 -22.89 8.79 -22.17
CA ASP A 158 -23.27 7.94 -23.31
C ASP A 158 -24.36 6.92 -22.98
N LYS A 159 -24.43 6.46 -21.71
CA LYS A 159 -25.55 5.65 -21.22
C LYS A 159 -26.83 6.43 -20.94
N LEU A 160 -26.76 7.75 -20.71
CA LEU A 160 -27.93 8.61 -20.54
C LEU A 160 -28.57 9.06 -21.87
N SER A 161 -27.89 8.90 -23.01
CA SER A 161 -28.46 9.14 -24.36
C SER A 161 -29.23 7.95 -24.94
N ALA A 162 -29.34 6.82 -24.22
CA ALA A 162 -29.97 5.59 -24.70
C ALA A 162 -31.19 5.16 -23.85
N VAL A 163 -31.93 6.12 -23.29
CA VAL A 163 -33.28 5.87 -22.76
C VAL A 163 -34.29 6.35 -23.81
N PRO A 164 -34.92 5.46 -24.61
CA PRO A 164 -36.06 5.85 -25.42
C PRO A 164 -37.19 6.30 -24.48
N CYS A 165 -37.85 7.39 -24.86
CA CYS A 165 -39.05 7.89 -24.22
C CYS A 165 -40.16 6.84 -24.12
#